data_AF-A0A9W6YYP1-F1
#
_entry.id   AF-A0A9W6YYP1-F1
#
_cell.length_a   1.000
_cell.length_b   1.000
_cell.length_c   1.000
_cell.angle_alpha   90.00
_cell.angle_beta   90.00
_cell.angle_gamma   90.00
#
_symmetry.space_group_name_H-M   'P 1'
#
loop_
_entity.id
_entity.type
_entity.pdbx_description
1 polymer ?
#
loop_
_entity_poly.entity_id
_entity_poly.type
_entity_poly.pdbx_seq_one_letter_code
_entity_poly.pdbx_strand_id
1 'polypeptide(L)'
;MIQSHQQPTAPQSSMDVDLERQTSLQSSIDSKHYQQHETKVHHSPHHLYESDMSKPHPTTTTGSQTMNTNTNNSYYHDDLTKPSNMSMDQVSRIATSHDGTIIYLGGNKFYKDELIHAFGGTMNPDDWYKPSEHKFANPAPLGLSAFALTTFVLSLINAGAMGVKNDSVVVGLAMFYGGLIQLLSGMWEMSVENTFGALALSSFGGFWMSFATISIPWFNIAASYDDPTELDNAVGFYLIGWTIFTAMLVLCTMKSTLAFCSLFVFLTLTFLCLALGKLCPSHNCTVAGGVLGVITSFISWYNAYAGVANEHNSYITVTAFPLPKFGNKHE
;
A
#
# COMPACT_ATOMS: atom_id res chain seq x y z
N MET A 1 25.86 -53.93 -59.94
CA MET A 1 26.34 -53.03 -58.87
C MET A 1 25.52 -51.75 -59.03
N ILE A 2 24.57 -51.41 -58.18
CA ILE A 2 24.75 -50.87 -56.81
C ILE A 2 23.48 -51.14 -55.98
N GLN A 3 23.66 -51.30 -54.66
CA GLN A 3 22.77 -51.87 -53.64
C GLN A 3 21.55 -51.00 -53.25
N SER A 4 20.44 -51.68 -52.94
CA SER A 4 19.30 -51.14 -52.16
C SER A 4 19.58 -51.24 -50.66
N HIS A 5 19.53 -50.12 -49.93
CA HIS A 5 19.60 -50.09 -48.46
C HIS A 5 18.22 -50.33 -47.84
N GLN A 6 18.09 -51.40 -47.06
CA GLN A 6 17.01 -51.60 -46.08
C GLN A 6 17.42 -50.96 -44.74
N GLN A 7 16.47 -50.27 -44.12
CA GLN A 7 16.59 -49.62 -42.81
C GLN A 7 16.17 -50.61 -41.70
N PRO A 8 16.89 -50.74 -40.56
CA PRO A 8 16.49 -51.64 -39.50
C PRO A 8 15.42 -51.01 -38.59
N THR A 9 14.31 -51.72 -38.38
CA THR A 9 13.29 -51.43 -37.36
C THR A 9 13.78 -51.80 -35.96
N ALA A 10 13.78 -50.86 -35.01
CA ALA A 10 14.09 -51.08 -33.61
C ALA A 10 12.92 -51.74 -32.84
N PRO A 11 13.17 -52.54 -31.79
CA PRO A 11 12.11 -53.28 -31.08
C PRO A 11 11.38 -52.38 -30.06
N GLN A 12 10.07 -52.19 -30.24
CA GLN A 12 9.17 -51.38 -29.41
C GLN A 12 8.89 -51.94 -27.99
N SER A 13 9.46 -53.07 -27.59
CA SER A 13 9.00 -53.80 -26.39
C SER A 13 9.69 -53.43 -25.07
N SER A 14 10.80 -52.67 -25.07
CA SER A 14 11.53 -52.33 -23.83
C SER A 14 11.13 -50.98 -23.24
N MET A 15 10.63 -50.05 -24.06
CA MET A 15 10.31 -48.69 -23.61
C MET A 15 8.97 -48.62 -22.86
N ASP A 16 7.99 -49.45 -23.26
CA ASP A 16 6.68 -49.50 -22.60
C ASP A 16 6.75 -50.14 -21.21
N VAL A 17 7.64 -51.11 -21.00
CA VAL A 17 7.86 -51.76 -19.70
C VAL A 17 8.50 -50.77 -18.70
N ASP A 18 9.40 -49.91 -19.16
CA ASP A 18 10.00 -48.88 -18.31
C ASP A 18 9.00 -47.75 -17.96
N LEU A 19 8.08 -47.42 -18.87
CA LEU A 19 7.04 -46.42 -18.64
C LEU A 19 5.99 -46.92 -17.63
N GLU A 20 5.54 -48.16 -17.73
CA GLU A 20 4.63 -48.76 -16.73
C GLU A 20 5.30 -48.85 -15.34
N ARG A 21 6.60 -49.16 -15.30
CA ARG A 21 7.34 -49.24 -14.04
C ARG A 21 7.46 -47.87 -13.37
N GLN A 22 7.73 -46.81 -14.14
CA GLN A 22 7.79 -45.43 -13.62
C GLN A 22 6.41 -44.94 -13.15
N THR A 23 5.35 -45.27 -13.89
CA THR A 23 3.98 -44.88 -13.52
C THR A 23 3.51 -45.60 -12.25
N SER A 24 3.87 -46.87 -12.08
CA SER A 24 3.57 -47.64 -10.85
C SER A 24 4.33 -47.10 -9.63
N LEU A 25 5.59 -46.71 -9.80
CA LEU A 25 6.41 -46.11 -8.73
C LEU A 25 5.87 -44.74 -8.29
N GLN A 26 5.42 -43.91 -9.23
CA GLN A 26 4.83 -42.61 -8.92
C GLN A 26 3.52 -42.77 -8.14
N SER A 27 2.65 -43.70 -8.55
CA SER A 27 1.39 -43.99 -7.85
C SER A 27 1.60 -44.50 -6.41
N SER A 28 2.69 -45.25 -6.16
CA SER A 28 3.03 -45.73 -4.81
C SER A 28 3.66 -44.65 -3.93
N ILE A 29 4.28 -43.61 -4.51
CA ILE A 29 4.82 -42.47 -3.76
C ILE A 29 3.66 -41.53 -3.36
N ASP A 30 2.73 -41.29 -4.27
CA ASP A 30 1.57 -40.43 -4.03
C ASP A 30 0.62 -41.04 -2.97
N SER A 31 0.44 -42.37 -2.95
CA SER A 31 -0.36 -43.05 -1.91
C SER A 31 0.27 -42.94 -0.51
N LYS A 32 1.60 -42.92 -0.42
CA LYS A 32 2.32 -42.76 0.87
C LYS A 32 2.28 -41.31 1.37
N HIS A 33 2.31 -40.33 0.47
CA HIS A 33 2.11 -38.92 0.83
C HIS A 33 0.68 -38.61 1.26
N TYR A 34 -0.33 -39.26 0.66
CA TYR A 34 -1.73 -39.09 1.06
C TYR A 34 -2.00 -39.66 2.47
N GLN A 35 -1.47 -40.85 2.79
CA GLN A 35 -1.66 -41.43 4.13
C GLN A 35 -0.93 -40.67 5.25
N GLN A 36 0.18 -39.99 4.96
CA GLN A 36 0.86 -39.12 5.93
C GLN A 36 0.12 -37.81 6.22
N HIS A 37 -0.72 -37.33 5.29
CA HIS A 37 -1.51 -36.12 5.50
C HIS A 37 -2.79 -36.38 6.31
N GLU A 38 -3.39 -37.57 6.23
CA GLU A 38 -4.58 -37.91 7.04
C GLU A 38 -4.27 -38.20 8.52
N THR A 39 -3.03 -38.53 8.89
CA THR A 39 -2.69 -38.84 10.30
C THR A 39 -2.46 -37.60 11.19
N LYS A 40 -2.50 -36.38 10.65
CA LYS A 40 -2.26 -35.13 11.40
C LYS A 40 -3.51 -34.27 11.68
N VAL A 41 -4.70 -34.73 11.32
CA VAL A 41 -5.95 -33.98 11.50
C VAL A 41 -6.89 -34.71 12.47
N HIS A 42 -6.46 -34.95 13.72
CA HIS A 42 -7.38 -35.35 14.81
C HIS A 42 -6.72 -35.23 16.20
N HIS A 43 -6.85 -34.06 16.86
CA HIS A 43 -7.09 -33.92 18.31
C HIS A 43 -6.97 -32.45 18.76
N SER A 44 -8.09 -31.83 19.13
CA SER A 44 -8.13 -30.75 20.13
C SER A 44 -9.55 -30.65 20.70
N PRO A 45 -9.80 -31.01 21.98
CA PRO A 45 -11.15 -30.99 22.54
C PRO A 45 -11.51 -29.65 23.17
N HIS A 46 -12.76 -29.25 22.92
CA HIS A 46 -13.49 -28.15 23.55
C HIS A 46 -13.64 -28.35 25.06
N HIS A 47 -13.49 -27.27 25.85
CA HIS A 47 -14.00 -27.19 27.22
C HIS A 47 -14.77 -25.87 27.42
N LEU A 48 -16.10 -26.00 27.52
CA LEU A 48 -17.01 -25.11 28.24
C LEU A 48 -17.28 -25.77 29.58
N TYR A 49 -17.21 -25.04 30.70
CA TYR A 49 -18.12 -25.23 31.83
C TYR A 49 -18.21 -23.99 32.73
N GLU A 50 -19.40 -23.88 33.29
CA GLU A 50 -20.07 -22.80 33.98
C GLU A 50 -19.81 -22.81 35.51
N SER A 51 -20.12 -21.68 36.14
CA SER A 51 -20.52 -21.47 37.54
C SER A 51 -19.63 -21.94 38.69
N ASP A 52 -19.21 -20.99 39.53
CA ASP A 52 -19.26 -21.21 40.98
C ASP A 52 -19.60 -19.92 41.75
N MET A 53 -20.66 -20.00 42.57
CA MET A 53 -21.13 -18.98 43.50
C MET A 53 -20.80 -19.43 44.92
N SER A 54 -20.08 -18.63 45.71
CA SER A 54 -20.26 -18.59 47.18
C SER A 54 -19.53 -17.41 47.86
N LYS A 55 -20.28 -16.31 48.13
CA LYS A 55 -20.46 -15.51 49.38
C LYS A 55 -19.29 -15.20 50.36
N PRO A 56 -19.38 -14.23 51.31
CA PRO A 56 -20.47 -13.27 51.61
C PRO A 56 -20.05 -11.79 51.77
N HIS A 57 -21.08 -10.94 51.81
CA HIS A 57 -21.07 -9.51 52.18
C HIS A 57 -21.37 -9.35 53.69
N PRO A 58 -20.97 -8.24 54.34
CA PRO A 58 -21.69 -7.72 55.51
C PRO A 58 -22.26 -6.31 55.27
N THR A 59 -23.41 -6.07 55.91
CA THR A 59 -24.34 -4.96 55.70
C THR A 59 -24.27 -3.91 56.84
N THR A 60 -24.58 -2.66 56.48
CA THR A 60 -25.28 -1.59 57.26
C THR A 60 -24.54 -0.82 58.35
N THR A 61 -24.55 0.54 58.31
CA THR A 61 -25.31 1.44 59.24
C THR A 61 -25.01 2.94 59.00
N THR A 62 -26.08 3.67 58.70
CA THR A 62 -26.54 5.04 59.06
C THR A 62 -25.59 6.07 59.71
N GLY A 63 -25.63 7.32 59.23
CA GLY A 63 -25.16 8.49 59.98
C GLY A 63 -25.28 9.83 59.21
N SER A 64 -26.28 10.63 59.54
CA SER A 64 -26.47 12.02 59.10
C SER A 64 -25.39 12.95 59.66
N GLN A 65 -24.87 13.90 58.85
CA GLN A 65 -24.54 15.26 59.31
C GLN A 65 -24.28 16.21 58.13
N THR A 66 -24.89 17.38 58.27
CA THR A 66 -24.86 18.58 57.42
C THR A 66 -23.51 19.32 57.45
N MET A 67 -23.03 19.84 56.31
CA MET A 67 -22.58 21.24 56.19
C MET A 67 -22.42 21.67 54.71
N ASN A 68 -23.02 22.83 54.45
CA ASN A 68 -23.06 23.64 53.23
C ASN A 68 -21.65 24.19 52.90
N THR A 69 -21.20 24.25 51.64
CA THR A 69 -21.10 25.54 50.89
C THR A 69 -21.16 25.35 49.36
N ASN A 70 -22.16 26.00 48.75
CA ASN A 70 -22.26 26.63 47.41
C ASN A 70 -21.09 26.53 46.40
N THR A 71 -21.44 26.21 45.14
CA THR A 71 -21.31 27.13 43.98
C THR A 71 -22.22 26.67 42.82
N ASN A 72 -22.85 27.65 42.16
CA ASN A 72 -23.98 27.55 41.23
C ASN A 72 -23.59 27.10 39.81
N ASN A 73 -24.48 26.38 39.11
CA ASN A 73 -25.06 26.90 37.86
C ASN A 73 -26.32 26.13 37.45
N SER A 74 -27.43 26.86 37.41
CA SER A 74 -28.78 26.45 37.06
C SER A 74 -29.05 26.64 35.56
N TYR A 75 -29.48 25.59 34.86
CA TYR A 75 -30.18 25.71 33.58
C TYR A 75 -31.69 25.70 33.84
N TYR A 76 -32.35 26.83 33.54
CA TYR A 76 -33.81 26.93 33.52
C TYR A 76 -34.34 26.66 32.11
N HIS A 77 -35.39 25.85 32.03
CA HIS A 77 -36.33 25.76 30.93
C HIS A 77 -37.17 27.04 30.86
N ASP A 78 -37.47 27.52 29.64
CA ASP A 78 -38.65 28.35 29.38
C ASP A 78 -39.36 27.83 28.13
N ASP A 79 -40.67 27.66 28.27
CA ASP A 79 -41.63 27.10 27.33
C ASP A 79 -42.58 28.21 26.87
N LEU A 80 -42.62 28.59 25.59
CA LEU A 80 -43.64 29.51 25.06
C LEU A 80 -44.00 29.25 23.58
N THR A 81 -45.18 28.63 23.41
CA THR A 81 -46.28 29.00 22.50
C THR A 81 -46.02 29.19 20.99
N LYS A 82 -46.53 28.24 20.19
CA LYS A 82 -46.83 28.40 18.75
C LYS A 82 -48.04 29.32 18.52
N PRO A 83 -47.97 30.33 17.64
CA PRO A 83 -49.14 30.87 16.98
C PRO A 83 -49.34 30.22 15.61
N SER A 84 -50.54 29.68 15.40
CA SER A 84 -51.08 29.26 14.12
C SER A 84 -51.41 30.48 13.24
N ASN A 85 -50.80 30.56 12.05
CA ASN A 85 -51.35 31.10 10.79
C ASN A 85 -50.18 31.51 9.87
N MET A 86 -49.80 30.65 8.93
CA MET A 86 -48.90 31.04 7.84
C MET A 86 -49.62 30.82 6.51
N SER A 87 -50.04 31.94 5.91
CA SER A 87 -50.45 32.02 4.51
C SER A 87 -49.27 31.60 3.62
N MET A 88 -49.52 30.74 2.64
CA MET A 88 -48.61 30.56 1.51
C MET A 88 -48.48 31.90 0.74
N ASP A 89 -47.32 32.11 0.13
CA ASP A 89 -46.91 33.23 -0.73
C ASP A 89 -46.35 34.50 -0.08
N GLN A 90 -45.21 34.36 0.58
CA GLN A 90 -44.24 35.45 0.64
C GLN A 90 -42.85 34.96 0.22
N VAL A 91 -42.42 35.31 -1.00
CA VAL A 91 -41.03 35.13 -1.45
C VAL A 91 -40.15 35.99 -0.55
N SER A 92 -39.54 35.39 0.47
CA SER A 92 -38.67 36.09 1.41
C SER A 92 -37.33 36.42 0.74
N ARG A 93 -36.88 37.68 0.83
CA ARG A 93 -35.53 38.05 0.38
C ARG A 93 -34.48 37.35 1.24
N ILE A 94 -33.50 36.74 0.58
CA ILE A 94 -32.33 36.14 1.21
C ILE A 94 -31.48 37.28 1.76
N ALA A 95 -31.18 37.24 3.06
CA ALA A 95 -30.26 38.18 3.69
C ALA A 95 -29.06 37.42 4.25
N THR A 96 -27.87 37.97 4.07
CA THR A 96 -26.62 37.38 4.57
C THR A 96 -26.04 38.29 5.63
N SER A 97 -25.48 37.71 6.69
CA SER A 97 -24.74 38.44 7.71
C SER A 97 -23.50 39.14 7.14
N HIS A 98 -23.02 40.19 7.81
CA HIS A 98 -21.89 41.04 7.36
C HIS A 98 -20.58 40.26 7.14
N ASP A 99 -20.43 39.13 7.83
CA ASP A 99 -19.33 38.17 7.77
C ASP A 99 -19.56 37.01 6.79
N GLY A 100 -20.76 36.88 6.21
CA GLY A 100 -21.07 35.83 5.24
C GLY A 100 -21.39 34.45 5.85
N THR A 101 -21.34 34.30 7.18
CA THR A 101 -21.42 33.00 7.88
C THR A 101 -22.86 32.52 8.10
N ILE A 102 -23.83 33.45 8.10
CA ILE A 102 -25.23 33.17 8.41
C ILE A 102 -26.12 33.66 7.27
N ILE A 103 -27.02 32.79 6.81
CA ILE A 103 -28.02 33.07 5.78
C ILE A 103 -29.41 33.04 6.44
N TYR A 104 -30.16 34.12 6.27
CA TYR A 104 -31.53 34.24 6.74
C TYR A 104 -32.50 33.91 5.61
N LEU A 105 -33.30 32.85 5.79
CA LEU A 105 -34.31 32.37 4.84
C LEU A 105 -35.67 32.30 5.53
N GLY A 106 -36.66 33.04 5.02
CA GLY A 106 -38.04 32.97 5.56
C GLY A 106 -38.18 33.32 7.05
N GLY A 107 -37.30 34.17 7.59
CA GLY A 107 -37.28 34.50 9.02
C GLY A 107 -36.53 33.50 9.91
N ASN A 108 -36.01 32.40 9.34
CA ASN A 108 -35.19 31.42 10.04
C ASN A 108 -33.70 31.65 9.76
N LYS A 109 -32.88 31.40 10.79
CA LYS A 109 -31.43 31.55 10.76
C LYS A 109 -30.78 30.22 10.40
N PHE A 110 -29.96 30.20 9.35
CA PHE A 110 -29.19 29.02 8.95
C PHE A 110 -27.71 29.36 8.88
N TYR A 111 -26.85 28.48 9.40
CA TYR A 111 -25.42 28.62 9.19
C TYR A 111 -25.08 28.20 7.76
N LYS A 112 -24.20 28.97 7.11
CA LYS A 112 -23.80 28.73 5.72
C LYS A 112 -23.16 27.35 5.56
N ASP A 113 -22.39 26.91 6.54
CA ASP A 113 -21.75 25.59 6.53
C ASP A 113 -22.79 24.47 6.61
N GLU A 114 -23.84 24.63 7.44
CA GLU A 114 -24.96 23.69 7.52
C GLU A 114 -25.75 23.61 6.20
N LEU A 115 -25.96 24.75 5.53
CA LEU A 115 -26.63 24.79 4.23
C LEU A 115 -25.79 24.19 3.10
N ILE A 116 -24.48 24.38 3.13
CA ILE A 116 -23.53 23.78 2.17
C ILE A 116 -23.47 22.26 2.37
N HIS A 117 -23.49 21.79 3.62
CA HIS A 117 -23.59 20.36 3.93
C HIS A 117 -24.92 19.75 3.47
N ALA A 118 -26.04 20.46 3.65
CA ALA A 118 -27.37 20.00 3.23
C ALA A 118 -27.56 19.95 1.71
N PHE A 119 -26.80 20.75 0.94
CA PHE A 119 -26.81 20.72 -0.53
C PHE A 119 -25.70 19.83 -1.09
N GLY A 120 -25.83 18.52 -0.86
CA GLY A 120 -25.45 17.47 -1.83
C GLY A 120 -24.01 17.48 -2.36
N GLY A 121 -23.01 17.66 -1.50
CA GLY A 121 -21.60 17.60 -1.89
C GLY A 121 -20.96 16.21 -1.81
N THR A 122 -21.56 15.26 -1.11
CA THR A 122 -21.07 13.89 -0.99
C THR A 122 -22.18 12.93 -1.36
N MET A 123 -21.92 11.98 -2.27
CA MET A 123 -22.84 10.87 -2.60
C MET A 123 -22.94 9.89 -1.42
N ASN A 124 -23.35 10.37 -0.25
CA ASN A 124 -23.57 9.56 0.94
C ASN A 124 -25.07 9.71 1.31
N PRO A 125 -25.89 8.66 1.19
CA PRO A 125 -27.35 8.76 1.40
C PRO A 125 -27.77 8.94 2.87
N ASP A 126 -26.83 8.89 3.81
CA ASP A 126 -27.11 8.83 5.24
C ASP A 126 -26.39 9.94 6.02
N ASP A 127 -27.03 11.11 6.11
CA ASP A 127 -26.62 12.26 6.96
C ASP A 127 -26.70 11.98 8.48
N TRP A 128 -26.89 10.72 8.89
CA TRP A 128 -26.99 10.25 10.28
C TRP A 128 -25.85 9.31 10.70
N TYR A 129 -24.84 9.11 9.84
CA TYR A 129 -23.64 8.37 10.20
C TYR A 129 -22.61 9.30 10.87
N LYS A 130 -22.37 9.10 12.16
CA LYS A 130 -21.22 9.69 12.86
C LYS A 130 -19.95 9.26 12.09
N PRO A 131 -19.11 10.17 11.54
CA PRO A 131 -17.88 9.79 10.86
C PRO A 131 -17.10 8.81 11.73
N SER A 132 -16.56 7.75 11.14
CA SER A 132 -15.81 6.77 11.92
C SER A 132 -14.67 7.47 12.66
N GLU A 133 -14.71 7.48 13.99
CA GLU A 133 -13.61 7.99 14.85
C GLU A 133 -12.37 7.09 14.77
N HIS A 134 -12.45 5.97 14.05
CA HIS A 134 -11.35 5.03 13.85
C HIS A 134 -10.31 5.62 12.89
N LYS A 135 -9.15 6.00 13.44
CA LYS A 135 -7.96 6.31 12.66
C LYS A 135 -7.43 5.02 12.02
N PHE A 136 -7.36 4.99 10.70
CA PHE A 136 -6.69 3.91 9.99
C PHE A 136 -5.18 3.89 10.31
N ALA A 137 -4.57 2.71 10.22
CA ALA A 137 -3.12 2.57 10.30
C ALA A 137 -2.43 3.28 9.12
N ASN A 138 -1.21 3.76 9.33
CA ASN A 138 -0.39 4.33 8.27
C ASN A 138 0.07 3.20 7.31
N PRO A 139 -0.39 3.19 6.04
CA PRO A 139 0.02 2.14 5.11
C PRO A 139 1.42 2.38 4.52
N ALA A 140 1.94 3.61 4.53
CA ALA A 140 3.20 3.98 3.87
C ALA A 140 4.37 3.00 4.13
N PRO A 141 4.61 2.53 5.36
CA PRO A 141 5.74 1.65 5.61
C PRO A 141 5.65 0.29 4.93
N LEU A 142 4.44 -0.22 4.70
CA LEU A 142 4.22 -1.46 3.95
C LEU A 142 4.66 -1.26 2.50
N GLY A 143 4.16 -0.21 1.84
CA GLY A 143 4.53 0.12 0.47
C GLY A 143 6.02 0.42 0.30
N LEU A 144 6.63 1.15 1.24
CA LEU A 144 8.07 1.44 1.22
C LEU A 144 8.92 0.18 1.44
N SER A 145 8.46 -0.78 2.26
CA SER A 145 9.15 -2.05 2.47
C SER A 145 9.04 -2.97 1.25
N ALA A 146 7.87 -2.97 0.60
CA ALA A 146 7.61 -3.68 -0.65
C ALA A 146 8.50 -3.19 -1.80
N PHE A 147 8.57 -1.87 -1.94
CA PHE A 147 9.47 -1.20 -2.87
C PHE A 147 10.94 -1.54 -2.58
N ALA A 148 11.36 -1.42 -1.32
CA ALA A 148 12.74 -1.60 -0.90
C ALA A 148 13.26 -3.01 -1.20
N LEU A 149 12.53 -4.05 -0.83
CA LEU A 149 12.98 -5.43 -1.04
C LEU A 149 13.11 -5.76 -2.53
N THR A 150 12.11 -5.36 -3.32
CA THR A 150 12.09 -5.65 -4.77
C THR A 150 13.22 -4.90 -5.48
N THR A 151 13.41 -3.62 -5.14
CA THR A 151 14.52 -2.81 -5.65
C THR A 151 15.86 -3.41 -5.25
N PHE A 152 16.03 -3.81 -3.98
CA PHE A 152 17.29 -4.32 -3.46
C PHE A 152 17.78 -5.56 -4.23
N VAL A 153 16.89 -6.53 -4.46
CA VAL A 153 17.24 -7.77 -5.17
C VAL A 153 17.59 -7.49 -6.63
N LEU A 154 16.78 -6.70 -7.34
CA LEU A 154 17.09 -6.32 -8.73
C LEU A 154 18.41 -5.54 -8.82
N SER A 155 18.62 -4.62 -7.89
CA SER A 155 19.80 -3.76 -7.85
C SER A 155 21.09 -4.51 -7.56
N LEU A 156 21.07 -5.55 -6.73
CA LEU A 156 22.21 -6.44 -6.53
C LEU A 156 22.58 -7.19 -7.82
N ILE A 157 21.60 -7.66 -8.57
CA ILE A 157 21.81 -8.36 -9.85
C ILE A 157 22.38 -7.38 -10.88
N ASN A 158 21.81 -6.17 -10.98
CA ASN A 158 22.32 -5.10 -11.86
C ASN A 158 23.74 -4.65 -11.49
N ALA A 159 24.08 -4.67 -10.20
CA ALA A 159 25.44 -4.38 -9.72
C ALA A 159 26.44 -5.54 -9.98
N GLY A 160 25.98 -6.68 -10.50
CA GLY A 160 26.81 -7.85 -10.77
C GLY A 160 27.22 -8.61 -9.51
N ALA A 161 26.48 -8.46 -8.41
CA ALA A 161 26.79 -9.13 -7.15
C ALA A 161 26.84 -10.66 -7.35
N MET A 162 27.91 -11.28 -6.85
CA MET A 162 28.14 -12.72 -6.96
C MET A 162 28.12 -13.28 -8.40
N GLY A 163 28.24 -12.42 -9.42
CA GLY A 163 28.20 -12.83 -10.83
C GLY A 163 26.84 -13.33 -11.32
N VAL A 164 25.75 -13.06 -10.58
CA VAL A 164 24.39 -13.43 -11.00
C VAL A 164 23.96 -12.58 -12.18
N LYS A 165 23.57 -13.23 -13.29
CA LYS A 165 23.09 -12.57 -14.51
C LYS A 165 21.61 -12.78 -14.80
N ASN A 166 21.00 -13.78 -14.18
CA ASN A 166 19.59 -14.10 -14.34
C ASN A 166 18.78 -13.40 -13.26
N ASP A 167 17.89 -12.50 -13.67
CA ASP A 167 17.02 -11.70 -12.81
C ASP A 167 15.61 -12.29 -12.64
N SER A 168 15.34 -13.50 -13.14
CA SER A 168 14.01 -14.14 -13.07
C SER A 168 13.45 -14.25 -11.64
N VAL A 169 14.32 -14.33 -10.63
CA VAL A 169 13.90 -14.34 -9.21
C VAL A 169 13.15 -13.06 -8.82
N VAL A 170 13.43 -11.93 -9.48
CA VAL A 170 12.79 -10.63 -9.25
C VAL A 170 11.34 -10.64 -9.70
N VAL A 171 10.96 -11.44 -10.70
CA VAL A 171 9.59 -11.47 -11.25
C VAL A 171 8.55 -11.74 -10.17
N GLY A 172 8.82 -12.68 -9.25
CA GLY A 172 7.92 -12.97 -8.14
C GLY A 172 7.76 -11.79 -7.17
N LEU A 173 8.88 -11.15 -6.81
CA LEU A 173 8.87 -9.96 -5.95
C LEU A 173 8.15 -8.78 -6.61
N ALA A 174 8.40 -8.57 -7.90
CA ALA A 174 7.83 -7.51 -8.71
C ALA A 174 6.31 -7.68 -8.92
N MET A 175 5.82 -8.90 -9.08
CA MET A 175 4.36 -9.12 -9.19
C MET A 175 3.65 -8.99 -7.86
N PHE A 176 4.16 -9.64 -6.80
CA PHE A 176 3.41 -9.77 -5.56
C PHE A 176 3.74 -8.72 -4.53
N TYR A 177 5.01 -8.43 -4.28
CA TYR A 177 5.40 -7.54 -3.18
C TYR A 177 5.55 -6.10 -3.67
N GLY A 178 6.60 -5.80 -4.44
CA GLY A 178 6.79 -4.49 -5.06
C GLY A 178 5.65 -4.10 -6.00
N GLY A 179 4.88 -5.06 -6.51
CA GLY A 179 3.71 -4.82 -7.35
C GLY A 179 2.41 -4.71 -6.55
N LEU A 180 1.77 -5.86 -6.32
CA LEU A 180 0.43 -5.93 -5.73
C LEU A 180 0.35 -5.34 -4.32
N ILE A 181 1.21 -5.76 -3.39
CA ILE A 181 1.17 -5.25 -2.01
C ILE A 181 1.48 -3.75 -1.96
N GLN A 182 2.43 -3.29 -2.77
CA GLN A 182 2.73 -1.86 -2.86
C GLN A 182 1.55 -1.06 -3.43
N LEU A 183 0.86 -1.58 -4.46
CA LEU A 183 -0.36 -0.97 -5.00
C LEU A 183 -1.46 -0.90 -3.93
N LEU A 184 -1.72 -2.00 -3.21
CA LEU A 184 -2.72 -2.03 -2.14
C LEU A 184 -2.40 -1.04 -1.03
N SER A 185 -1.12 -0.91 -0.65
CA SER A 185 -0.66 0.13 0.27
C SER A 185 -1.00 1.52 -0.24
N GLY A 186 -0.76 1.80 -1.53
CA GLY A 186 -1.11 3.07 -2.16
C GLY A 186 -2.62 3.34 -2.24
N MET A 187 -3.45 2.31 -2.44
CA MET A 187 -4.91 2.46 -2.38
C MET A 187 -5.36 2.89 -0.98
N TRP A 188 -4.74 2.35 0.07
CA TRP A 188 -5.06 2.69 1.45
C TRP A 188 -4.58 4.09 1.86
N GLU A 189 -3.57 4.64 1.18
CA GLU A 189 -3.16 6.05 1.36
C GLU A 189 -4.28 7.02 0.96
N MET A 190 -5.13 6.67 0.00
CA MET A 190 -6.31 7.48 -0.33
C MET A 190 -7.31 7.51 0.82
N SER A 191 -7.48 6.39 1.53
CA SER A 191 -8.37 6.29 2.69
C SER A 191 -7.89 7.11 3.89
N VAL A 192 -6.60 7.47 3.95
CA VAL A 192 -6.02 8.37 4.96
C VAL A 192 -5.68 9.76 4.42
N GLU A 193 -6.24 10.11 3.25
CA GLU A 193 -6.13 11.44 2.62
C GLU A 193 -4.68 11.85 2.28
N ASN A 194 -3.78 10.88 2.09
CA ASN A 194 -2.40 11.12 1.68
C ASN A 194 -2.25 10.99 0.16
N THR A 195 -2.55 12.08 -0.57
CA THR A 195 -2.46 12.13 -2.03
C THR A 195 -1.07 11.77 -2.57
N PHE A 196 0.00 12.21 -1.89
CA PHE A 196 1.36 11.93 -2.34
C PHE A 196 1.67 10.42 -2.22
N GLY A 197 1.41 9.84 -1.06
CA GLY A 197 1.61 8.40 -0.82
C GLY A 197 0.78 7.55 -1.78
N ALA A 198 -0.49 7.93 -1.98
CA ALA A 198 -1.40 7.26 -2.90
C ALA A 198 -0.86 7.24 -4.33
N LEU A 199 -0.43 8.39 -4.85
CA LEU A 199 0.13 8.50 -6.19
C LEU A 199 1.44 7.70 -6.30
N ALA A 200 2.37 7.91 -5.37
CA ALA A 200 3.72 7.34 -5.45
C ALA A 200 3.70 5.81 -5.31
N LEU A 201 3.08 5.28 -4.25
CA LEU A 201 3.07 3.84 -3.98
C LEU A 201 2.27 3.08 -5.04
N SER A 202 1.12 3.61 -5.47
CA SER A 202 0.32 2.96 -6.52
C SER A 202 1.03 2.96 -7.86
N SER A 203 1.69 4.07 -8.23
CA SER A 203 2.43 4.17 -9.49
C SER A 203 3.63 3.22 -9.51
N PHE A 204 4.41 3.16 -8.42
CA PHE A 204 5.53 2.22 -8.36
C PHE A 204 5.09 0.75 -8.22
N GLY A 205 3.93 0.48 -7.60
CA GLY A 205 3.28 -0.83 -7.68
C GLY A 205 2.93 -1.21 -9.12
N GLY A 206 2.36 -0.25 -9.87
CA GLY A 206 2.14 -0.37 -11.31
C GLY A 206 3.42 -0.63 -12.09
N PHE A 207 4.48 0.14 -11.84
CA PHE A 207 5.81 -0.03 -12.44
C PHE A 207 6.31 -1.46 -12.29
N TRP A 208 6.28 -2.01 -11.07
CA TRP A 208 6.82 -3.34 -10.81
C TRP A 208 6.02 -4.44 -11.52
N MET A 209 4.69 -4.35 -11.51
CA MET A 209 3.86 -5.29 -12.25
C MET A 209 4.08 -5.19 -13.76
N SER A 210 4.11 -3.97 -14.32
CA SER A 210 4.36 -3.78 -15.76
C SER A 210 5.80 -4.09 -16.18
N PHE A 211 6.77 -3.95 -15.29
CA PHE A 211 8.15 -4.34 -15.56
C PHE A 211 8.30 -5.87 -15.56
N ALA A 212 7.63 -6.55 -14.63
CA ALA A 212 7.62 -8.02 -14.57
C ALA A 212 6.99 -8.66 -15.82
N THR A 213 5.96 -8.04 -16.41
CA THR A 213 5.32 -8.59 -17.61
C THR A 213 6.26 -8.70 -18.82
N ILE A 214 7.33 -7.91 -18.87
CA ILE A 214 8.35 -7.98 -19.94
C ILE A 214 9.02 -9.35 -19.95
N SER A 215 9.38 -9.87 -18.78
CA SER A 215 10.10 -11.15 -18.62
C SER A 215 9.18 -12.38 -18.57
N ILE A 216 7.87 -12.16 -18.48
CA ILE A 216 6.89 -13.21 -18.35
C ILE A 216 6.46 -13.71 -19.75
N PRO A 217 6.68 -15.00 -20.09
CA PRO A 217 6.47 -15.50 -21.45
C PRO A 217 5.03 -15.37 -21.98
N TRP A 218 4.01 -15.51 -21.12
CA TRP A 218 2.62 -15.47 -21.57
C TRP A 218 2.13 -14.08 -22.00
N PHE A 219 2.80 -13.00 -21.58
CA PHE A 219 2.50 -11.66 -22.08
C PHE A 219 3.12 -11.39 -23.45
N ASN A 220 4.05 -12.25 -23.89
CA ASN A 220 4.69 -12.19 -25.21
C ASN A 220 5.34 -10.83 -25.55
N ILE A 221 5.75 -10.05 -24.56
CA ILE A 221 6.38 -8.73 -24.77
C ILE A 221 7.81 -8.91 -25.27
N ALA A 222 8.68 -9.58 -24.53
CA ALA A 222 10.06 -9.77 -24.98
C ALA A 222 10.15 -10.56 -26.30
N ALA A 223 9.28 -11.55 -26.48
CA ALA A 223 9.25 -12.39 -27.68
C ALA A 223 8.59 -11.73 -28.90
N SER A 224 7.94 -10.56 -28.76
CA SER A 224 7.41 -9.81 -29.91
C SER A 224 8.47 -9.00 -30.65
N TYR A 225 9.67 -8.86 -30.09
CA TYR A 225 10.78 -8.13 -30.71
C TYR A 225 11.73 -9.12 -31.40
N ASP A 226 11.93 -8.94 -32.70
CA ASP A 226 12.87 -9.75 -33.49
C ASP A 226 14.34 -9.35 -33.21
N ASP A 227 14.59 -8.05 -32.97
CA ASP A 227 15.90 -7.51 -32.61
C ASP A 227 15.99 -7.24 -31.10
N PRO A 228 16.89 -7.91 -30.36
CA PRO A 228 17.13 -7.64 -28.95
C PRO A 228 17.51 -6.17 -28.65
N THR A 229 18.13 -5.49 -29.60
CA THR A 229 18.50 -4.06 -29.48
C THR A 229 17.27 -3.16 -29.49
N GLU A 230 16.25 -3.52 -30.28
CA GLU A 230 14.98 -2.79 -30.33
C GLU A 230 14.23 -2.92 -29.00
N LEU A 231 14.19 -4.12 -28.43
CA LEU A 231 13.65 -4.34 -27.09
C LEU A 231 14.39 -3.52 -26.03
N ASP A 232 15.73 -3.54 -26.04
CA ASP A 232 16.53 -2.76 -25.09
C ASP A 232 16.25 -1.25 -25.22
N ASN A 233 16.13 -0.73 -26.44
CA ASN A 233 15.76 0.67 -26.68
C ASN A 233 14.36 1.00 -26.15
N ALA A 234 13.38 0.12 -26.38
CA ALA A 234 12.01 0.29 -25.87
C ALA A 234 11.96 0.29 -24.34
N VAL A 235 12.69 -0.63 -23.68
CA VAL A 235 12.85 -0.66 -22.23
C VAL A 235 13.58 0.60 -21.72
N GLY A 236 14.56 1.10 -22.49
CA GLY A 236 15.22 2.37 -22.22
C GLY A 236 14.24 3.54 -22.19
N PHE A 237 13.37 3.69 -23.19
CA PHE A 237 12.33 4.74 -23.21
C PHE A 237 11.33 4.59 -22.06
N TYR A 238 10.93 3.36 -21.74
CA TYR A 238 10.11 3.07 -20.57
C TYR A 238 10.75 3.60 -19.28
N LEU A 239 12.04 3.32 -19.05
CA LEU A 239 12.77 3.80 -17.87
C LEU A 239 13.00 5.32 -17.87
N ILE A 240 13.16 5.97 -19.03
CA ILE A 240 13.19 7.44 -19.12
C ILE A 240 11.86 8.05 -18.67
N GLY A 241 10.73 7.48 -19.08
CA GLY A 241 9.41 7.92 -18.61
C GLY A 241 9.29 7.88 -17.08
N TRP A 242 9.74 6.77 -16.47
CA TRP A 242 9.79 6.63 -15.01
C TRP A 242 10.80 7.57 -14.34
N THR A 243 11.90 7.90 -15.02
CA THR A 243 12.87 8.89 -14.54
C THR A 243 12.24 10.27 -14.46
N ILE A 244 11.51 10.70 -15.49
CA ILE A 244 10.81 12.00 -15.52
C ILE A 244 9.73 12.04 -14.43
N PHE A 245 8.92 11.00 -14.32
CA PHE A 245 7.91 10.89 -13.27
C PHE A 245 8.53 11.01 -11.87
N THR A 246 9.60 10.27 -11.60
CA THR A 246 10.28 10.30 -10.30
C THR A 246 10.92 11.67 -10.02
N ALA A 247 11.52 12.30 -11.03
CA ALA A 247 12.07 13.65 -10.91
C ALA A 247 11.01 14.70 -10.55
N MET A 248 9.78 14.58 -11.08
CA MET A 248 8.66 15.43 -10.67
C MET A 248 8.28 15.20 -9.19
N LEU A 249 8.32 13.94 -8.72
CA LEU A 249 8.06 13.63 -7.31
C LEU A 249 9.14 14.20 -6.39
N VAL A 250 10.41 14.27 -6.81
CA VAL A 250 11.47 14.96 -6.04
C VAL A 250 11.03 16.38 -5.68
N LEU A 251 10.48 17.13 -6.64
CA LEU A 251 10.02 18.50 -6.40
C LEU A 251 8.92 18.58 -5.32
N CYS A 252 8.08 17.55 -5.23
CA CYS A 252 7.03 17.43 -4.22
C CYS A 252 7.56 17.05 -2.84
N THR A 253 8.79 16.53 -2.73
CA THR A 253 9.41 16.11 -1.46
C THR A 253 10.33 17.16 -0.83
N MET A 254 10.57 18.30 -1.47
CA MET A 254 11.52 19.32 -0.96
C MET A 254 11.15 19.92 0.41
N LYS A 255 9.89 19.81 0.83
CA LYS A 255 9.38 20.26 2.15
C LYS A 255 9.27 19.14 3.19
N SER A 256 9.72 17.93 2.86
CA SER A 256 9.62 16.74 3.71
C SER A 256 10.89 16.57 4.57
N THR A 257 11.26 15.32 4.85
CA THR A 257 12.48 14.96 5.59
C THR A 257 13.64 14.74 4.59
N LEU A 258 14.87 14.89 5.06
CA LEU A 258 16.05 14.62 4.23
C LEU A 258 16.05 13.19 3.70
N ALA A 259 15.70 12.21 4.54
CA ALA A 259 15.64 10.80 4.15
C ALA A 259 14.58 10.55 3.07
N PHE A 260 13.39 11.16 3.19
CA PHE A 260 12.32 10.99 2.21
C PHE A 260 12.63 11.67 0.88
N CYS A 261 13.18 12.90 0.91
CA CYS A 261 13.64 13.57 -0.30
C CYS A 261 14.78 12.80 -0.98
N SER A 262 15.75 12.31 -0.20
CA SER A 262 16.87 11.53 -0.73
C SER A 262 16.43 10.24 -1.42
N LEU A 263 15.37 9.59 -0.93
CA LEU A 263 14.80 8.39 -1.56
C LEU A 263 14.47 8.64 -3.04
N PHE A 264 13.73 9.71 -3.34
CA PHE A 264 13.32 10.03 -4.70
C PHE A 264 14.48 10.54 -5.56
N VAL A 265 15.47 11.22 -4.98
CA VAL A 265 16.68 11.65 -5.70
C VAL A 265 17.49 10.43 -6.15
N PHE A 266 17.80 9.52 -5.23
CA PHE A 266 18.56 8.30 -5.55
C PHE A 266 17.78 7.38 -6.49
N LEU A 267 16.45 7.30 -6.35
CA LEU A 267 15.60 6.56 -7.28
C LEU A 267 15.61 7.17 -8.69
N THR A 268 15.56 8.50 -8.80
CA THR A 268 15.65 9.20 -10.09
C THR A 268 16.99 8.88 -10.78
N LEU A 269 18.09 8.96 -10.03
CA LEU A 269 19.42 8.61 -10.56
C LEU A 269 19.52 7.13 -10.94
N THR A 270 18.90 6.24 -10.16
CA THR A 270 18.84 4.81 -10.46
C THR A 270 18.15 4.56 -11.79
N PHE A 271 16.94 5.10 -11.99
CA PHE A 271 16.23 4.95 -13.27
C PHE A 271 16.99 5.57 -14.43
N LEU A 272 17.60 6.74 -14.24
CA LEU A 272 18.39 7.39 -15.28
C LEU A 272 19.59 6.52 -15.70
N CYS A 273 20.35 5.99 -14.74
CA CYS A 273 21.51 5.14 -15.04
C CYS A 273 21.09 3.82 -15.72
N LEU A 274 20.00 3.20 -15.29
CA LEU A 274 19.47 1.99 -15.92
C LEU A 274 18.95 2.26 -17.34
N ALA A 275 18.26 3.39 -17.55
CA ALA A 275 17.79 3.81 -18.87
C ALA A 275 18.96 4.06 -19.83
N LEU A 276 19.99 4.78 -19.38
CA LEU A 276 21.21 5.00 -20.16
C LEU A 276 21.96 3.71 -20.43
N GLY A 277 22.00 2.77 -19.48
CA GLY A 277 22.59 1.45 -19.69
C GLY A 277 21.91 0.66 -20.82
N LYS A 278 20.62 0.89 -21.06
CA LYS A 278 19.84 0.29 -22.14
C LYS A 278 19.98 1.04 -23.47
N LEU A 279 19.82 2.36 -23.47
CA LEU A 279 19.88 3.22 -24.67
C LEU A 279 21.30 3.38 -25.22
N CYS A 280 22.31 3.31 -24.35
CA CYS A 280 23.72 3.34 -24.69
C CYS A 280 24.37 2.12 -24.01
N PRO A 281 24.40 0.94 -24.68
CA PRO A 281 24.80 -0.35 -24.10
C PRO A 281 26.11 -0.28 -23.29
N SER A 282 25.98 0.06 -22.02
CA SER A 282 27.09 0.43 -21.15
C SER A 282 26.94 -0.34 -19.86
N HIS A 283 27.80 -1.35 -19.70
CA HIS A 283 27.85 -2.17 -18.51
C HIS A 283 28.06 -1.31 -17.25
N ASN A 284 28.94 -0.31 -17.33
CA ASN A 284 29.22 0.59 -16.21
C ASN A 284 28.01 1.41 -15.78
N CYS A 285 27.15 1.84 -16.72
CA CYS A 285 25.92 2.56 -16.38
C CYS A 285 24.92 1.64 -15.66
N THR A 286 24.81 0.38 -16.11
CA THR A 286 23.95 -0.62 -15.48
C THR A 286 24.42 -0.93 -14.05
N VAL A 287 25.73 -1.11 -13.86
CA VAL A 287 26.33 -1.33 -12.53
C VAL A 287 26.14 -0.11 -11.63
N ALA A 288 26.34 1.10 -12.14
CA ALA A 288 26.10 2.33 -11.39
C ALA A 288 24.63 2.44 -10.94
N GLY A 289 23.69 2.14 -11.84
CA GLY A 289 22.26 2.06 -11.52
C GLY A 289 21.96 0.99 -10.46
N GLY A 290 22.60 -0.17 -10.54
CA GLY A 290 22.53 -1.21 -9.51
C GLY A 290 22.98 -0.70 -8.13
N VAL A 291 24.15 -0.08 -8.04
CA VAL A 291 24.67 0.45 -6.76
C VAL A 291 23.76 1.55 -6.20
N LEU A 292 23.31 2.48 -7.03
CA LEU A 292 22.37 3.53 -6.61
C LEU A 292 21.04 2.95 -6.13
N GLY A 293 20.54 1.90 -6.77
CA GLY A 293 19.31 1.24 -6.36
C GLY A 293 19.45 0.47 -5.04
N VAL A 294 20.61 -0.10 -4.74
CA VAL A 294 20.90 -0.67 -3.40
C VAL A 294 20.82 0.43 -2.33
N ILE A 295 21.46 1.58 -2.57
CA ILE A 295 21.40 2.74 -1.66
C ILE A 295 19.95 3.20 -1.48
N THR A 296 19.20 3.33 -2.58
CA THR A 296 17.77 3.70 -2.59
C THR A 296 16.96 2.75 -1.71
N SER A 297 17.22 1.45 -1.78
CA SER A 297 16.51 0.42 -1.02
C SER A 297 16.72 0.56 0.48
N PHE A 298 17.96 0.80 0.92
CA PHE A 298 18.25 1.06 2.33
C PHE A 298 17.60 2.34 2.84
N ILE A 299 17.60 3.41 2.04
CA ILE A 299 16.88 4.65 2.39
C ILE A 299 15.37 4.39 2.50
N SER A 300 14.79 3.58 1.62
CA SER A 300 13.37 3.22 1.68
C SER A 300 13.03 2.43 2.94
N TRP A 301 13.83 1.42 3.30
CA TRP A 301 13.67 0.69 4.55
C TRP A 301 13.87 1.57 5.77
N TYR A 302 14.78 2.54 5.73
CA TYR A 302 14.94 3.52 6.80
C TYR A 302 13.65 4.34 6.98
N ASN A 303 13.05 4.84 5.90
CA ASN A 303 11.79 5.57 5.97
C ASN A 303 10.63 4.67 6.44
N ALA A 304 10.58 3.40 6.01
CA ALA A 304 9.61 2.43 6.48
C ALA A 304 9.75 2.16 7.98
N TYR A 305 10.98 1.93 8.45
CA TYR A 305 11.27 1.71 9.86
C TYR A 305 10.87 2.93 10.70
N ALA A 306 11.19 4.14 10.25
CA ALA A 306 10.78 5.37 10.92
C ALA A 306 9.25 5.52 11.01
N GLY A 307 8.50 4.96 10.05
CA GLY A 307 7.03 4.97 10.07
C GLY A 307 6.37 3.85 10.88
N VAL A 308 7.10 2.77 11.23
CA VAL A 308 6.60 1.64 12.05
C VAL A 308 7.05 1.73 13.50
N ALA A 309 8.30 2.15 13.73
CA ALA A 309 8.91 2.15 15.05
C ALA A 309 8.23 3.19 15.96
N ASN A 310 7.78 2.73 17.12
CA ASN A 310 7.23 3.53 18.20
C ASN A 310 7.79 3.05 19.54
N GLU A 311 7.55 3.81 20.61
CA GLU A 311 8.08 3.51 21.95
C GLU A 311 7.58 2.17 22.54
N HIS A 312 6.49 1.61 22.01
CA HIS A 312 5.93 0.35 22.46
C HIS A 312 6.51 -0.87 21.73
N ASN A 313 6.94 -0.72 20.48
CA ASN A 313 7.41 -1.83 19.65
C ASN A 313 8.92 -1.80 19.36
N SER A 314 9.62 -0.71 19.66
CA SER A 314 11.04 -0.57 19.39
C SER A 314 11.80 0.17 20.47
N TYR A 315 13.00 -0.33 20.77
CA TYR A 315 13.98 0.36 21.63
C TYR A 315 14.67 1.53 20.92
N ILE A 316 14.64 1.56 19.57
CA ILE A 316 15.32 2.58 18.75
C ILE A 316 14.26 3.27 17.90
N THR A 317 13.85 4.47 18.29
CA THR A 317 13.02 5.35 17.45
C THR A 317 13.92 6.29 16.66
N VAL A 318 13.55 6.52 15.40
CA VAL A 318 14.35 7.32 14.47
C VAL A 318 13.69 8.67 14.26
N THR A 319 14.37 9.73 14.70
CA THR A 319 13.93 11.10 14.44
C THR A 319 14.35 11.52 13.04
N ALA A 320 13.38 11.86 12.19
CA ALA A 320 13.68 12.34 10.85
C ALA A 320 14.19 13.79 10.89
N PHE A 321 15.28 14.07 10.17
CA PHE A 321 15.79 15.43 10.01
C PHE A 321 14.94 16.19 8.96
N PRO A 322 14.18 17.23 9.35
CA PRO A 322 13.37 18.00 8.41
C PRO A 322 14.26 18.86 7.50
N LEU A 323 13.87 19.03 6.24
CA LEU A 323 14.55 19.95 5.33
C LEU A 323 14.26 21.42 5.69
N PRO A 324 15.18 22.36 5.43
CA PRO A 324 14.95 23.78 5.68
C PRO A 324 13.73 24.28 4.91
N LYS A 325 12.77 24.88 5.62
CA LYS A 325 11.65 25.58 5.00
C LYS A 325 12.16 26.95 4.51
N PHE A 326 12.43 27.06 3.22
CA PHE A 326 12.73 28.35 2.61
C PHE A 326 11.44 29.18 2.52
N GLY A 327 11.37 30.25 3.33
CA GLY A 327 10.23 31.15 3.40
C GLY A 327 9.76 31.37 4.83
N ASN A 328 10.48 32.20 5.58
CA ASN A 328 9.93 32.82 6.77
C ASN A 328 8.75 33.69 6.33
N LYS A 329 7.53 33.33 6.69
CA LYS A 329 6.51 34.36 6.94
C LYS A 329 6.67 34.78 8.38
N HIS A 330 7.41 35.87 8.58
CA HIS A 330 7.13 36.79 9.66
C HIS A 330 5.80 37.46 9.30
N GLU A 331 4.71 36.95 9.84
CA GLU A 331 3.44 37.67 10.04
C GLU A 331 2.98 37.38 11.47
#